data_AF-A0A6J3C833-F1
#
_entry.id   AF-A0A6J3C833-F1
#
_cell.length_a   1.000
_cell.length_b   1.000
_cell.length_c   1.000
_cell.angle_alpha   90.00
_cell.angle_beta   90.00
_cell.angle_gamma   90.00
#
_symmetry.space_group_name_H-M   'P 1'
#
loop_
_entity.id
_entity.type
_entity.pdbx_description
1 polymer ?
#
loop_
_entity_poly.entity_id
_entity_poly.type
_entity_poly.pdbx_seq_one_letter_code
_entity_poly.pdbx_strand_id
1 'polypeptide(L)'
;MQVFTQKKNPITGSTEWDVQHEDYDYHQEIARSAFADMLHDTERNKKYYRALQLAIEKMHKDGRKANVLDIGTGTGLLSIMAARCGADSITACEAFKPMAECCAKILACNGVADKITLIPKRSTEMTVGENGDMKEKANILVTEVFDTELIGEGALSTFSHAHKYLLEKDCIVVPDSAVIYVQVVECPTMQKWNKLNDLADEELENVLRTPQKMKDCAGSAAVHDIQLSQLPRQAFRELSEQIPVFYYDWSGRTPIDMKRTVKQQFAVTNTGRAQMVFMWWELNMDTEGKICLSCAPWWTHTDADVASERPQDTIPWRDHWMQAVYYFPQELTLKKDTEVTLISCQDEYSLWFYLEDEKSKYKNYKRPICECGVHMALSRTHVSYLNDGRRSKKFLSQLRQEIGKESVVLDLNGSSFMGLAAAKFGAKQVYIYETLNLNVGILIDYINENSLNNVTIVPNIDDSIVTQVTNVISDPNFSNALLPWENLKMAYILYKYNSKLRSDVSITPEGCELWGMPVEFQDLHKIRIPLDKCEGIDMTTFDNLVESSRIISDADIEPQPLWEYPCKSRGLPRKLLEIDMRVLQPTYATNDIHPIL
;
A
#
# COMPACT_ATOMS: atom_id res chain seq x y z
N MET A 1 4.22 12.42 -29.57
CA MET A 1 3.10 11.73 -30.28
C MET A 1 2.01 11.45 -29.24
N GLN A 2 0.75 11.25 -29.64
CA GLN A 2 -0.33 10.91 -28.71
C GLN A 2 -0.78 9.46 -28.94
N VAL A 3 -1.09 8.74 -27.88
CA VAL A 3 -1.55 7.35 -27.91
C VAL A 3 -2.94 7.22 -27.31
N PHE A 4 -3.79 6.39 -27.91
CA PHE A 4 -5.10 6.10 -27.35
C PHE A 4 -4.98 4.99 -26.31
N THR A 5 -5.33 5.27 -25.06
CA THR A 5 -5.37 4.28 -23.99
C THR A 5 -6.81 4.00 -23.59
N GLN A 6 -7.06 2.75 -23.24
CA GLN A 6 -8.38 2.31 -22.78
C GLN A 6 -8.47 2.59 -21.27
N LYS A 7 -9.45 3.40 -20.85
CA LYS A 7 -9.70 3.72 -19.44
C LYS A 7 -11.10 3.26 -19.05
N LYS A 8 -11.24 2.62 -17.89
CA LYS A 8 -12.56 2.28 -17.35
C LYS A 8 -13.07 3.47 -16.54
N ASN A 9 -14.20 4.03 -16.93
CA ASN A 9 -14.82 5.12 -16.19
C ASN A 9 -15.44 4.58 -14.89
N PRO A 10 -15.01 5.07 -13.71
CA PRO A 10 -15.43 4.52 -12.43
C PRO A 10 -16.90 4.85 -12.10
N ILE A 11 -17.45 5.93 -12.68
CA ILE A 11 -18.83 6.40 -12.47
C ILE A 11 -19.79 5.65 -13.40
N THR A 12 -19.48 5.59 -14.70
CA THR A 12 -20.39 4.99 -15.69
C THR A 12 -20.20 3.48 -15.83
N GLY A 13 -19.02 2.97 -15.43
CA GLY A 13 -18.60 1.60 -15.64
C GLY A 13 -18.20 1.27 -17.09
N SER A 14 -18.32 2.21 -18.03
CA SER A 14 -17.98 1.99 -19.43
C SER A 14 -16.47 2.01 -19.66
N THR A 15 -16.07 1.28 -20.69
CA THR A 15 -14.77 1.47 -21.31
C THR A 15 -14.81 2.73 -22.16
N GLU A 16 -13.90 3.65 -21.88
CA GLU A 16 -13.67 4.88 -22.64
C GLU A 16 -12.25 4.87 -23.23
N TRP A 17 -12.04 5.72 -24.23
CA TRP A 17 -10.74 5.91 -24.87
C TRP A 17 -10.25 7.31 -24.55
N ASP A 18 -9.05 7.39 -24.01
CA ASP A 18 -8.40 8.64 -23.65
C ASP A 18 -7.16 8.85 -24.51
N VAL A 19 -6.86 10.11 -24.81
CA VAL A 19 -5.69 10.48 -25.61
C VAL A 19 -4.58 10.86 -24.65
N GLN A 20 -3.61 9.98 -24.50
CA GLN A 20 -2.51 10.13 -23.57
C GLN A 20 -1.20 10.49 -24.28
N HIS A 21 -0.26 11.04 -23.51
CA HIS A 21 1.11 11.23 -23.98
C HIS A 21 1.74 9.88 -24.35
N GLU A 22 2.59 9.82 -25.38
CA GLU A 22 3.24 8.56 -25.80
C GLU A 22 4.06 7.91 -24.67
N ASP A 23 4.61 8.74 -23.78
CA ASP A 23 5.37 8.34 -22.59
C ASP A 23 4.53 8.47 -21.29
N TYR A 24 3.20 8.33 -21.37
CA TYR A 24 2.31 8.50 -20.21
C TYR A 24 2.69 7.59 -19.04
N ASP A 25 3.05 6.33 -19.31
CA ASP A 25 3.44 5.37 -18.26
C ASP A 25 4.69 5.85 -17.52
N TYR A 26 5.66 6.47 -18.22
CA TYR A 26 6.84 7.05 -17.59
C TYR A 26 6.48 8.26 -16.73
N HIS A 27 5.60 9.15 -17.22
CA HIS A 27 5.14 10.28 -16.41
C HIS A 27 4.39 9.80 -15.17
N GLN A 28 3.56 8.78 -15.28
CA GLN A 28 2.85 8.20 -14.15
C GLN A 28 3.82 7.61 -13.12
N GLU A 29 4.84 6.88 -13.58
CA GLU A 29 5.89 6.34 -12.71
C GLU A 29 6.67 7.45 -11.99
N ILE A 30 7.03 8.53 -12.69
CA ILE A 30 7.71 9.69 -12.09
C ILE A 30 6.81 10.41 -11.08
N ALA A 31 5.58 10.74 -11.49
CA ALA A 31 4.67 11.54 -10.68
C ALA A 31 4.30 10.83 -9.36
N ARG A 32 4.20 9.50 -9.42
CA ARG A 32 3.86 8.63 -8.27
C ARG A 32 5.08 8.01 -7.59
N SER A 33 6.28 8.28 -8.08
CA SER A 33 7.49 7.79 -7.44
C SER A 33 7.58 8.33 -6.02
N ALA A 34 8.06 7.49 -5.10
CA ALA A 34 8.32 7.90 -3.73
C ALA A 34 9.60 8.77 -3.61
N PHE A 35 10.23 9.15 -4.73
CA PHE A 35 11.48 9.91 -4.79
C PHE A 35 11.40 11.23 -4.03
N ALA A 36 10.25 11.94 -4.06
CA ALA A 36 10.12 13.22 -3.38
C ALA A 36 10.24 13.08 -1.85
N ASP A 37 9.46 12.17 -1.24
CA ASP A 37 9.54 11.91 0.20
C ASP A 37 10.91 11.35 0.60
N MET A 38 11.42 10.40 -0.17
CA MET A 38 12.75 9.81 0.02
C MET A 38 13.87 10.86 0.08
N LEU A 39 13.76 11.93 -0.72
CA LEU A 39 14.72 13.03 -0.71
C LEU A 39 14.47 14.05 0.42
N HIS A 40 13.25 14.14 0.95
CA HIS A 40 12.93 14.88 2.18
C HIS A 40 13.28 14.12 3.47
N ASP A 41 13.58 12.82 3.38
CA ASP A 41 14.07 12.00 4.50
C ASP A 41 15.52 12.39 4.88
N THR A 42 15.59 13.39 5.75
CA THR A 42 16.84 13.94 6.27
C THR A 42 17.64 12.91 7.07
N GLU A 43 16.98 11.95 7.73
CA GLU A 43 17.67 10.95 8.53
C GLU A 43 18.38 9.93 7.64
N ARG A 44 17.66 9.39 6.64
CA ARG A 44 18.22 8.54 5.58
C ARG A 44 19.44 9.22 4.96
N ASN A 45 19.26 10.43 4.45
CA ASN A 45 20.30 11.15 3.73
C ASN A 45 21.57 11.34 4.57
N LYS A 46 21.43 11.73 5.84
CA LYS A 46 22.57 11.92 6.75
C LYS A 46 23.27 10.61 7.12
N LYS A 47 22.51 9.53 7.34
CA LYS A 47 23.09 8.21 7.67
C LYS A 47 23.85 7.63 6.48
N TYR A 48 23.32 7.72 5.27
CA TYR A 48 24.03 7.37 4.04
C TYR A 48 25.29 8.22 3.84
N TYR A 49 25.20 9.54 3.97
CA TYR A 49 26.35 10.45 3.85
C TYR A 49 27.48 10.04 4.82
N ARG A 50 27.14 9.83 6.09
CA ARG A 50 28.12 9.50 7.12
C ARG A 50 28.75 8.13 6.91
N ALA A 51 27.97 7.13 6.51
CA ALA A 51 28.48 5.80 6.19
C ALA A 51 29.42 5.80 4.99
N LEU A 52 29.04 6.49 3.90
CA LEU A 52 29.89 6.70 2.73
C LEU A 52 31.21 7.38 3.09
N GLN A 53 31.16 8.42 3.92
CA GLN A 53 32.35 9.11 4.42
C GLN A 53 33.30 8.13 5.14
N LEU A 54 32.77 7.32 6.05
CA LEU A 54 33.58 6.34 6.79
C LEU A 54 34.18 5.26 5.88
N ALA A 55 33.42 4.78 4.89
CA ALA A 55 33.90 3.80 3.92
C ALA A 55 35.06 4.34 3.07
N ILE A 56 34.93 5.57 2.56
CA ILE A 56 35.95 6.23 1.74
C ILE A 56 37.20 6.54 2.58
N GLU A 57 37.04 7.11 3.77
CA GLU A 57 38.15 7.37 4.69
C GLU A 57 38.92 6.09 5.05
N LYS A 58 38.23 4.97 5.21
CA LYS A 58 38.84 3.67 5.51
C LYS A 58 39.70 3.18 4.33
N MET A 59 39.19 3.23 3.10
CA MET A 59 39.98 2.85 1.91
C MET A 59 41.26 3.69 1.79
N HIS A 60 41.15 5.01 1.99
CA HIS A 60 42.32 5.90 1.94
C HIS A 60 43.32 5.64 3.07
N LYS A 61 42.85 5.39 4.30
CA LYS A 61 43.71 5.02 5.44
C LYS A 61 44.47 3.72 5.18
N ASP A 62 43.85 2.78 4.48
CA ASP A 62 44.47 1.52 4.07
C ASP A 62 45.40 1.66 2.84
N GLY A 63 45.61 2.89 2.34
CA GLY A 63 46.47 3.19 1.19
C GLY A 63 45.87 2.77 -0.15
N ARG A 64 44.55 2.54 -0.21
CA ARG A 64 43.81 2.14 -1.42
C ARG A 64 43.03 3.32 -1.98
N LYS A 65 42.74 3.26 -3.29
CA LYS A 65 41.76 4.16 -3.91
C LYS A 65 40.35 3.78 -3.46
N ALA A 66 39.48 4.76 -3.32
CA ALA A 66 38.06 4.59 -3.07
C ALA A 66 37.29 4.60 -4.40
N ASN A 67 37.01 3.42 -4.95
CA ASN A 67 36.27 3.23 -6.19
C ASN A 67 34.82 2.86 -5.86
N VAL A 68 33.89 3.81 -6.03
CA VAL A 68 32.50 3.71 -5.62
C VAL A 68 31.61 3.26 -6.80
N LEU A 69 30.75 2.28 -6.53
CA LEU A 69 29.60 1.94 -7.38
C LEU A 69 28.31 2.33 -6.64
N ASP A 70 27.47 3.13 -7.30
CA ASP A 70 26.15 3.55 -6.82
C ASP A 70 25.06 2.87 -7.68
N ILE A 71 24.35 1.89 -7.11
CA ILE A 71 23.30 1.14 -7.80
C ILE A 71 21.92 1.70 -7.44
N GLY A 72 21.14 2.06 -8.47
CA GLY A 72 19.85 2.71 -8.28
C GLY A 72 20.04 4.18 -7.94
N THR A 73 20.88 4.88 -8.70
CA THR A 73 21.36 6.22 -8.30
C THR A 73 20.24 7.26 -8.25
N GLY A 74 19.11 7.04 -8.93
CA GLY A 74 17.99 7.97 -8.95
C GLY A 74 18.42 9.36 -9.42
N THR A 75 18.40 10.34 -8.51
CA THR A 75 18.84 11.72 -8.78
C THR A 75 20.35 11.93 -8.79
N GLY A 76 21.14 10.92 -8.44
CA GLY A 76 22.59 11.05 -8.25
C GLY A 76 22.99 11.49 -6.84
N LEU A 77 22.05 11.61 -5.90
CA LEU A 77 22.31 12.12 -4.54
C LEU A 77 23.52 11.44 -3.89
N LEU A 78 23.50 10.11 -3.79
CA LEU A 78 24.54 9.33 -3.12
C LEU A 78 25.89 9.41 -3.85
N SER A 79 25.88 9.43 -5.18
CA SER A 79 27.07 9.67 -6.02
C SER A 79 27.69 11.06 -5.77
N ILE A 80 26.88 12.11 -5.65
CA ILE A 80 27.37 13.47 -5.33
C ILE A 80 27.95 13.50 -3.91
N MET A 81 27.32 12.80 -2.95
CA MET A 81 27.87 12.65 -1.59
C MET A 81 29.24 11.96 -1.61
N ALA A 82 29.38 10.86 -2.35
CA ALA A 82 30.66 10.17 -2.53
C ALA A 82 31.75 11.08 -3.13
N ALA A 83 31.39 11.91 -4.13
CA ALA A 83 32.31 12.89 -4.71
C ALA A 83 32.75 13.96 -3.69
N ARG A 84 31.83 14.42 -2.84
CA ARG A 84 32.14 15.37 -1.75
C ARG A 84 33.03 14.76 -0.67
N CYS A 85 32.88 13.47 -0.41
CA CYS A 85 33.73 12.71 0.51
C CYS A 85 35.12 12.37 -0.07
N GLY A 86 35.37 12.67 -1.35
CA GLY A 86 36.68 12.50 -1.99
C GLY A 86 36.93 11.13 -2.60
N ALA A 87 35.89 10.40 -3.03
CA ALA A 87 36.07 9.17 -3.79
C ALA A 87 36.96 9.38 -5.04
N ASP A 88 37.81 8.39 -5.35
CA ASP A 88 38.77 8.45 -6.46
C ASP A 88 38.11 8.18 -7.82
N SER A 89 37.08 7.33 -7.84
CA SER A 89 36.23 7.09 -9.00
C SER A 89 34.81 6.74 -8.55
N ILE A 90 33.81 7.17 -9.34
CA ILE A 90 32.40 6.92 -9.06
C ILE A 90 31.73 6.46 -10.35
N THR A 91 31.13 5.28 -10.31
CA THR A 91 30.21 4.79 -11.35
C THR A 91 28.82 4.71 -10.75
N ALA A 92 27.85 5.31 -11.42
CA ALA A 92 26.45 5.31 -11.00
C ALA A 92 25.61 4.62 -12.06
N CYS A 93 24.62 3.81 -11.67
CA CYS A 93 23.68 3.23 -12.64
C CYS A 93 22.22 3.47 -12.26
N GLU A 94 21.42 3.74 -13.29
CA GLU A 94 19.96 3.94 -13.20
C GLU A 94 19.29 3.22 -14.36
N ALA A 95 18.34 2.34 -14.07
CA ALA A 95 17.64 1.56 -15.07
C ALA A 95 16.50 2.36 -15.72
N PHE A 96 15.87 3.25 -14.95
CA PHE A 96 14.76 4.05 -15.43
C PHE A 96 15.27 5.28 -16.18
N LYS A 97 15.21 5.19 -17.51
CA LYS A 97 15.81 6.16 -18.44
C LYS A 97 15.45 7.63 -18.13
N PRO A 98 14.19 8.03 -17.86
CA PRO A 98 13.88 9.41 -17.50
C PRO A 98 14.64 9.91 -16.25
N MET A 99 14.82 9.04 -15.26
CA MET A 99 15.60 9.36 -14.07
C MET A 99 17.11 9.40 -14.35
N ALA A 100 17.63 8.54 -15.22
CA ALA A 100 19.03 8.64 -15.65
C ALA A 100 19.30 9.97 -16.38
N GLU A 101 18.39 10.41 -17.25
CA GLU A 101 18.50 11.71 -17.92
C GLU A 101 18.38 12.89 -16.93
N CYS A 102 17.53 12.76 -15.91
CA CYS A 102 17.43 13.70 -14.79
C CYS A 102 18.75 13.79 -14.01
N CYS A 103 19.30 12.65 -13.61
CA CYS A 103 20.57 12.52 -12.91
C CYS A 103 21.69 13.23 -13.69
N ALA A 104 21.85 12.96 -14.99
CA ALA A 104 22.87 13.61 -15.81
C ALA A 104 22.82 15.15 -15.75
N LYS A 105 21.61 15.71 -15.76
CA LYS A 105 21.39 17.17 -15.64
C LYS A 105 21.69 17.68 -14.23
N ILE A 106 21.32 16.93 -13.19
CA ILE A 106 21.63 17.27 -11.78
C ILE A 106 23.15 17.27 -11.55
N LEU A 107 23.86 16.26 -12.06
CA LEU A 107 25.32 16.19 -11.99
C LEU A 107 25.99 17.40 -12.67
N ALA A 108 25.45 17.82 -13.83
CA ALA A 108 25.95 18.97 -14.56
C ALA A 108 25.71 20.30 -13.82
N CYS A 109 24.48 20.55 -13.32
CA CYS A 109 24.18 21.80 -12.62
C CYS A 109 24.90 21.92 -11.27
N ASN A 110 25.24 20.80 -10.64
CA ASN A 110 26.05 20.75 -9.41
C ASN A 110 27.57 20.68 -9.67
N GLY A 111 28.03 20.74 -10.93
CA GLY A 111 29.45 20.85 -11.27
C GLY A 111 30.29 19.62 -10.95
N VAL A 112 29.71 18.41 -11.04
CA VAL A 112 30.37 17.14 -10.72
C VAL A 112 30.23 16.06 -11.81
N ALA A 113 29.68 16.43 -12.97
CA ALA A 113 29.49 15.52 -14.10
C ALA A 113 30.80 14.90 -14.63
N ASP A 114 31.94 15.57 -14.46
CA ASP A 114 33.26 15.06 -14.84
C ASP A 114 33.81 14.01 -13.85
N LYS A 115 33.24 13.92 -12.65
CA LYS A 115 33.68 13.02 -11.57
C LYS A 115 32.90 11.71 -11.50
N ILE A 116 31.73 11.65 -12.12
CA ILE A 116 30.77 10.55 -11.97
C ILE A 116 30.43 10.00 -13.36
N THR A 117 30.69 8.71 -13.55
CA THR A 117 30.32 8.00 -14.79
C THR A 117 28.92 7.41 -14.62
N LEU A 118 27.92 8.00 -15.29
CA LEU A 118 26.54 7.52 -15.26
C LEU A 118 26.27 6.49 -16.36
N ILE A 119 25.75 5.32 -15.99
CA ILE A 119 25.39 4.21 -16.87
C ILE A 119 23.85 4.01 -16.83
N PRO A 120 23.11 4.32 -17.91
CA PRO A 120 21.66 4.15 -17.95
C PRO A 120 21.28 2.68 -18.21
N LYS A 121 21.58 1.80 -17.26
CA LYS A 121 21.31 0.35 -17.30
C LYS A 121 20.94 -0.16 -15.91
N ARG A 122 20.26 -1.31 -15.88
CA ARG A 122 20.14 -2.11 -14.65
C ARG A 122 21.50 -2.70 -14.28
N SER A 123 21.83 -2.71 -12.99
CA SER A 123 23.11 -3.24 -12.50
C SER A 123 23.35 -4.70 -12.90
N THR A 124 22.30 -5.50 -13.01
CA THR A 124 22.34 -6.91 -13.45
C THR A 124 22.73 -7.11 -14.91
N GLU A 125 22.84 -6.03 -15.67
CA GLU A 125 23.25 -6.02 -17.09
C GLU A 125 24.62 -5.35 -17.29
N MET A 126 25.19 -4.78 -16.23
CA MET A 126 26.49 -4.13 -16.28
C MET A 126 27.63 -5.15 -16.32
N THR A 127 28.71 -4.77 -16.99
CA THR A 127 29.89 -5.62 -17.16
C THR A 127 31.19 -4.87 -16.83
N VAL A 128 32.20 -5.61 -16.38
CA VAL A 128 33.55 -5.08 -16.12
C VAL A 128 34.52 -5.55 -17.21
N GLY A 129 35.29 -4.62 -17.78
CA GLY A 129 36.35 -4.90 -18.76
C GLY A 129 36.65 -3.72 -19.67
N GLU A 130 37.60 -3.87 -20.59
CA GLU A 130 38.02 -2.79 -21.52
C GLU A 130 36.86 -2.27 -22.38
N ASN A 131 35.94 -3.15 -22.76
CA ASN A 131 34.71 -2.82 -23.50
C ASN A 131 33.45 -2.87 -22.61
N GLY A 132 33.63 -2.96 -21.29
CA GLY A 132 32.54 -3.03 -20.33
C GLY A 132 32.05 -1.64 -19.92
N ASP A 133 30.99 -1.62 -19.10
CA ASP A 133 30.44 -0.41 -18.52
C ASP A 133 31.36 0.16 -17.41
N MET A 134 32.11 -0.72 -16.76
CA MET A 134 33.12 -0.40 -15.75
C MET A 134 34.50 -0.86 -16.21
N LYS A 135 35.52 -0.02 -16.03
CA LYS A 135 36.91 -0.37 -16.37
C LYS A 135 37.51 -1.41 -15.42
N GLU A 136 37.18 -1.29 -14.15
CA GLU A 136 37.61 -2.17 -13.07
C GLU A 136 36.47 -2.35 -12.06
N LYS A 137 36.59 -3.35 -11.20
CA LYS A 137 35.62 -3.62 -10.14
C LYS A 137 35.66 -2.50 -9.08
N ALA A 138 34.52 -2.19 -8.49
CA ALA A 138 34.43 -1.24 -7.38
C ALA A 138 34.80 -1.90 -6.05
N ASN A 139 35.33 -1.11 -5.12
CA ASN A 139 35.65 -1.56 -3.76
C ASN A 139 34.78 -0.91 -2.68
N ILE A 140 33.89 0.00 -3.07
CA ILE A 140 32.78 0.48 -2.26
C ILE A 140 31.50 0.34 -3.07
N LEU A 141 30.50 -0.36 -2.53
CA LEU A 141 29.13 -0.34 -3.05
C LEU A 141 28.29 0.56 -2.14
N VAL A 142 27.54 1.47 -2.74
CA VAL A 142 26.40 2.12 -2.08
C VAL A 142 25.14 1.83 -2.88
N THR A 143 24.05 1.53 -2.19
CA THR A 143 22.76 1.32 -2.85
C THR A 143 21.61 1.58 -1.88
N GLU A 144 20.51 2.03 -2.44
CA GLU A 144 19.23 2.17 -1.78
C GLU A 144 18.18 1.64 -2.76
N VAL A 145 17.86 0.36 -2.62
CA VAL A 145 16.94 -0.43 -3.46
C VAL A 145 16.03 -1.25 -2.54
N PHE A 146 15.61 -0.62 -1.45
CA PHE A 146 14.84 -1.25 -0.37
C PHE A 146 13.44 -0.66 -0.36
N ASP A 147 12.45 -1.49 -0.13
CA ASP A 147 11.06 -1.08 0.10
C ASP A 147 10.64 -1.34 1.55
N THR A 148 9.36 -1.17 1.85
CA THR A 148 8.77 -1.55 3.15
C THR A 148 9.02 -3.03 3.47
N GLU A 149 9.10 -3.93 2.48
CA GLU A 149 9.46 -5.36 2.68
C GLU A 149 10.98 -5.64 2.75
N LEU A 150 11.82 -4.61 2.66
CA LEU A 150 13.29 -4.65 2.45
C LEU A 150 13.70 -5.24 1.09
N ILE A 151 13.10 -6.35 0.67
CA ILE A 151 13.54 -7.14 -0.48
C ILE A 151 12.63 -7.01 -1.72
N GLY A 152 11.50 -6.31 -1.62
CA GLY A 152 10.45 -6.30 -2.65
C GLY A 152 10.88 -5.62 -3.96
N GLU A 153 11.89 -4.76 -3.91
CA GLU A 153 12.51 -4.12 -5.09
C GLU A 153 13.69 -4.91 -5.69
N GLY A 154 13.90 -6.15 -5.25
CA GLY A 154 14.92 -7.04 -5.82
C GLY A 154 16.34 -6.79 -5.27
N ALA A 155 16.43 -6.36 -4.01
CA ALA A 155 17.70 -6.19 -3.31
C ALA A 155 18.58 -7.46 -3.41
N LEU A 156 18.01 -8.65 -3.20
CA LEU A 156 18.77 -9.91 -3.16
C LEU A 156 19.52 -10.19 -4.47
N SER A 157 18.85 -10.07 -5.62
CA SER A 157 19.46 -10.30 -6.93
C SER A 157 20.45 -9.19 -7.29
N THR A 158 20.16 -7.95 -6.89
CA THR A 158 21.06 -6.81 -7.06
C THR A 158 22.39 -7.01 -6.34
N PHE A 159 22.37 -7.31 -5.04
CA PHE A 159 23.59 -7.56 -4.26
C PHE A 159 24.32 -8.82 -4.74
N SER A 160 23.60 -9.90 -5.03
CA SER A 160 24.20 -11.16 -5.51
C SER A 160 24.93 -10.97 -6.84
N HIS A 161 24.34 -10.24 -7.78
CA HIS A 161 24.97 -9.91 -9.05
C HIS A 161 26.19 -8.99 -8.84
N ALA A 162 26.05 -7.94 -8.04
CA ALA A 162 27.13 -6.98 -7.78
C ALA A 162 28.38 -7.67 -7.22
N HIS A 163 28.24 -8.51 -6.20
CA HIS A 163 29.35 -9.29 -5.64
C HIS A 163 30.02 -10.21 -6.66
N LYS A 164 29.21 -10.86 -7.50
CA LYS A 164 29.74 -11.80 -8.48
C LYS A 164 30.51 -11.10 -9.61
N TYR A 165 29.99 -9.98 -10.11
CA TYR A 165 30.45 -9.40 -11.37
C TYR A 165 31.08 -8.01 -11.25
N LEU A 166 30.65 -7.18 -10.30
CA LEU A 166 30.95 -5.75 -10.26
C LEU A 166 31.90 -5.33 -9.12
N LEU A 167 31.98 -6.14 -8.05
CA LEU A 167 32.72 -5.77 -6.83
C LEU A 167 34.00 -6.58 -6.63
N GLU A 168 34.98 -5.93 -5.99
CA GLU A 168 36.16 -6.56 -5.39
C GLU A 168 35.75 -7.46 -4.21
N LYS A 169 36.59 -8.46 -3.91
CA LYS A 169 36.29 -9.46 -2.86
C LYS A 169 36.23 -8.86 -1.45
N ASP A 170 36.99 -7.81 -1.19
CA ASP A 170 37.12 -7.14 0.10
C ASP A 170 36.52 -5.73 0.08
N CYS A 171 35.46 -5.56 -0.72
CA CYS A 171 34.72 -4.31 -0.79
C CYS A 171 34.02 -3.95 0.54
N ILE A 172 33.73 -2.67 0.71
CA ILE A 172 32.82 -2.16 1.74
C ILE A 172 31.46 -1.93 1.09
N VAL A 173 30.38 -2.30 1.77
CA VAL A 173 29.01 -2.11 1.27
C VAL A 173 28.25 -1.20 2.22
N VAL A 174 27.50 -0.24 1.67
CA VAL A 174 26.65 0.69 2.41
C VAL A 174 25.22 0.54 1.87
N PRO A 175 24.28 0.00 2.67
CA PRO A 175 24.45 -0.55 4.03
C PRO A 175 25.25 -1.87 4.07
N ASP A 176 25.91 -2.16 5.20
CA ASP A 176 26.75 -3.37 5.39
C ASP A 176 25.90 -4.61 5.65
N SER A 177 24.81 -4.46 6.42
CA SER A 177 23.88 -5.55 6.72
C SER A 177 22.48 -5.04 7.03
N ALA A 178 21.51 -5.95 7.06
CA ALA A 178 20.13 -5.66 7.43
C ALA A 178 19.52 -6.75 8.30
N VAL A 179 18.56 -6.37 9.15
CA VAL A 179 17.77 -7.29 9.95
C VAL A 179 16.29 -6.99 9.78
N ILE A 180 15.50 -8.01 9.42
CA ILE A 180 14.04 -7.94 9.50
C ILE A 180 13.62 -8.37 10.89
N TYR A 181 12.82 -7.54 11.55
CA TYR A 181 12.17 -7.81 12.82
C TYR A 181 10.69 -8.05 12.61
N VAL A 182 10.12 -8.90 13.47
CA VAL A 182 8.67 -9.03 13.57
C VAL A 182 8.21 -9.04 15.02
N GLN A 183 6.93 -8.73 15.22
CA GLN A 183 6.25 -8.83 16.50
C GLN A 183 4.90 -9.51 16.32
N VAL A 184 4.66 -10.59 17.07
CA VAL A 184 3.39 -11.32 17.04
C VAL A 184 2.35 -10.53 17.84
N VAL A 185 1.20 -10.24 17.24
CA VAL A 185 0.18 -9.40 17.87
C VAL A 185 -1.24 -9.97 17.75
N GLU A 186 -2.06 -9.64 18.75
CA GLU A 186 -3.52 -9.64 18.64
C GLU A 186 -3.95 -8.22 18.22
N CYS A 187 -4.64 -8.07 17.10
CA CYS A 187 -5.21 -6.78 16.68
C CYS A 187 -6.58 -6.99 16.03
N PRO A 188 -7.67 -6.98 16.83
CA PRO A 188 -9.01 -7.21 16.31
C PRO A 188 -9.45 -6.15 15.29
N THR A 189 -8.92 -4.92 15.39
CA THR A 189 -9.19 -3.84 14.43
C THR A 189 -8.68 -4.20 13.03
N MET A 190 -7.39 -4.54 12.90
CA MET A 190 -6.80 -4.92 11.61
C MET A 190 -7.32 -6.27 11.13
N GLN A 191 -7.70 -7.19 12.03
CA GLN A 191 -8.29 -8.45 11.62
C GLN A 191 -9.62 -8.24 10.87
N LYS A 192 -10.37 -7.18 11.15
CA LYS A 192 -11.55 -6.78 10.36
C LYS A 192 -11.23 -6.27 8.96
N TRP A 193 -9.98 -6.01 8.64
CA TRP A 193 -9.56 -5.60 7.29
C TRP A 193 -9.14 -6.81 6.45
N ASN A 194 -8.97 -7.97 7.10
CA ASN A 194 -8.64 -9.24 6.45
C ASN A 194 -9.78 -10.26 6.52
N LYS A 195 -10.52 -10.38 7.62
CA LYS A 195 -11.58 -11.39 7.79
C LYS A 195 -12.96 -10.73 7.78
N LEU A 196 -13.88 -11.26 6.98
CA LEU A 196 -15.28 -10.82 6.99
C LEU A 196 -16.02 -11.39 8.22
N ASN A 197 -16.75 -10.52 8.91
CA ASN A 197 -17.64 -10.92 10.01
C ASN A 197 -19.03 -11.30 9.47
N ASP A 198 -19.83 -11.95 10.31
CA ASP A 198 -21.26 -12.03 10.05
C ASP A 198 -21.87 -10.61 10.11
N LEU A 199 -22.88 -10.37 9.27
CA LEU A 199 -23.61 -9.11 9.25
C LEU A 199 -24.70 -9.18 10.32
N ALA A 200 -24.57 -8.35 11.36
CA ALA A 200 -25.52 -8.29 12.47
C ALA A 200 -26.19 -6.91 12.58
N ASP A 201 -27.42 -6.89 13.08
CA ASP A 201 -28.21 -5.66 13.26
C ASP A 201 -28.01 -5.02 14.65
N GLU A 202 -28.86 -4.04 14.98
CA GLU A 202 -28.84 -3.31 16.25
C GLU A 202 -29.14 -4.21 17.46
N GLU A 203 -29.94 -5.26 17.27
CA GLU A 203 -30.29 -6.26 18.28
C GLU A 203 -29.22 -7.37 18.41
N LEU A 204 -28.14 -7.27 17.64
CA LEU A 204 -27.07 -8.28 17.52
C LEU A 204 -27.57 -9.61 16.92
N GLU A 205 -28.70 -9.59 16.21
CA GLU A 205 -29.14 -10.73 15.45
C GLU A 205 -28.34 -10.83 14.15
N ASN A 206 -27.85 -12.02 13.83
CA ASN A 206 -27.16 -12.29 12.58
C ASN A 206 -28.14 -12.26 11.41
N VAL A 207 -28.10 -11.19 10.63
CA VAL A 207 -28.87 -11.01 9.39
C VAL A 207 -28.30 -11.89 8.29
N LEU A 208 -26.98 -11.81 8.06
CA LEU A 208 -26.27 -12.66 7.10
C LEU A 208 -25.09 -13.37 7.76
N ARG A 209 -25.00 -14.67 7.53
CA ARG A 209 -23.84 -15.50 7.85
C ARG A 209 -22.83 -15.41 6.71
N THR A 210 -21.58 -15.15 7.07
CA THR A 210 -20.47 -15.16 6.14
C THR A 210 -20.06 -16.61 5.85
N PRO A 211 -19.94 -17.01 4.57
CA PRO A 211 -19.52 -18.35 4.18
C PRO A 211 -18.24 -18.81 4.87
N GLN A 212 -18.21 -20.06 5.33
CA GLN A 212 -17.08 -20.58 6.12
C GLN A 212 -15.74 -20.45 5.39
N LYS A 213 -15.70 -20.70 4.07
CA LYS A 213 -14.49 -20.54 3.25
C LYS A 213 -13.91 -19.13 3.27
N MET A 214 -14.74 -18.10 3.48
CA MET A 214 -14.29 -16.70 3.59
C MET A 214 -13.73 -16.40 4.99
N LYS A 215 -14.30 -17.01 6.03
CA LYS A 215 -13.78 -16.92 7.41
C LYS A 215 -12.41 -17.60 7.54
N ASP A 216 -12.23 -18.73 6.86
CA ASP A 216 -11.01 -19.53 6.93
C ASP A 216 -9.90 -19.03 5.99
N CYS A 217 -10.21 -18.19 5.01
CA CYS A 217 -9.26 -17.75 3.99
C CYS A 217 -8.10 -16.95 4.57
N ALA A 218 -6.85 -17.27 4.22
CA ALA A 218 -5.66 -16.63 4.77
C ALA A 218 -5.60 -15.10 4.49
N GLY A 219 -6.19 -14.65 3.39
CA GLY A 219 -6.19 -13.25 3.00
C GLY A 219 -5.50 -13.01 1.66
N SER A 220 -5.22 -11.73 1.38
CA SER A 220 -4.37 -11.34 0.26
C SER A 220 -2.92 -11.68 0.54
N ALA A 221 -2.20 -12.14 -0.50
CA ALA A 221 -0.78 -12.39 -0.45
C ALA A 221 0.07 -11.11 -0.60
N ALA A 222 -0.54 -9.99 -1.02
CA ALA A 222 0.13 -8.70 -1.13
C ALA A 222 0.50 -8.16 0.26
N VAL A 223 1.57 -7.38 0.34
CA VAL A 223 1.94 -6.68 1.58
C VAL A 223 0.83 -5.73 2.03
N HIS A 224 0.75 -5.51 3.34
CA HIS A 224 -0.08 -4.48 3.96
C HIS A 224 0.85 -3.48 4.64
N ASP A 225 1.40 -2.59 3.84
CA ASP A 225 2.17 -1.43 4.24
C ASP A 225 1.26 -0.39 4.90
N ILE A 226 1.74 0.19 6.01
CA ILE A 226 0.94 1.05 6.88
C ILE A 226 1.83 1.88 7.80
N GLN A 227 1.42 3.10 8.14
CA GLN A 227 2.06 3.91 9.18
C GLN A 227 1.70 3.31 10.56
N LEU A 228 2.35 2.21 10.96
CA LEU A 228 2.05 1.51 12.23
C LEU A 228 2.14 2.44 13.44
N SER A 229 3.02 3.44 13.39
CA SER A 229 3.15 4.47 14.42
C SER A 229 1.86 5.26 14.71
N GLN A 230 0.89 5.28 13.79
CA GLN A 230 -0.42 5.91 14.00
C GLN A 230 -1.51 4.95 14.49
N LEU A 231 -1.23 3.64 14.56
CA LEU A 231 -2.19 2.67 15.11
C LEU A 231 -2.37 2.92 16.62
N PRO A 232 -3.61 3.17 17.12
CA PRO A 232 -3.82 3.40 18.54
C PRO A 232 -3.35 2.21 19.38
N ARG A 233 -2.63 2.46 20.48
CA ARG A 233 -2.07 1.40 21.33
C ARG A 233 -3.14 0.46 21.89
N GLN A 234 -4.32 0.96 22.20
CA GLN A 234 -5.44 0.12 22.65
C GLN A 234 -6.02 -0.80 21.56
N ALA A 235 -5.65 -0.61 20.28
CA ALA A 235 -6.16 -1.43 19.17
C ALA A 235 -5.46 -2.78 19.06
N PHE A 236 -4.32 -2.98 19.73
CA PHE A 236 -3.55 -4.21 19.66
C PHE A 236 -2.90 -4.59 20.99
N ARG A 237 -2.41 -5.83 21.04
CA ARG A 237 -1.64 -6.38 22.16
C ARG A 237 -0.48 -7.19 21.61
N GLU A 238 0.72 -6.90 22.07
CA GLU A 238 1.92 -7.66 21.81
C GLU A 238 1.85 -9.02 22.50
N LEU A 239 2.07 -10.09 21.75
CA LEU A 239 2.17 -11.46 22.27
C LEU A 239 3.62 -11.96 22.28
N SER A 240 4.55 -11.19 21.70
CA SER A 240 5.99 -11.40 21.74
C SER A 240 6.73 -10.08 21.94
N GLU A 241 7.98 -10.18 22.40
CA GLU A 241 8.99 -9.14 22.14
C GLU A 241 9.27 -9.04 20.62
N GLN A 242 10.11 -8.09 20.20
CA GLN A 242 10.60 -8.06 18.82
C GLN A 242 11.50 -9.28 18.54
N ILE A 243 11.24 -9.96 17.43
CA ILE A 243 11.92 -11.19 17.02
C ILE A 243 12.71 -10.92 15.73
N PRO A 244 14.05 -11.03 15.74
CA PRO A 244 14.86 -10.89 14.52
C PRO A 244 14.74 -12.14 13.64
N VAL A 245 14.07 -12.06 12.49
CA VAL A 245 13.72 -13.24 11.67
C VAL A 245 14.68 -13.52 10.53
N PHE A 246 15.21 -12.48 9.88
CA PHE A 246 16.13 -12.60 8.76
C PHE A 246 17.27 -11.63 8.93
N TYR A 247 18.50 -12.16 8.93
CA TYR A 247 19.73 -11.38 8.82
C TYR A 247 20.23 -11.46 7.38
N TYR A 248 20.66 -10.32 6.85
CA TYR A 248 21.29 -10.20 5.54
C TYR A 248 22.66 -9.55 5.69
N ASP A 249 23.67 -10.23 5.19
CA ASP A 249 25.03 -9.74 5.09
C ASP A 249 25.25 -9.21 3.67
N TRP A 250 25.10 -7.90 3.49
CA TRP A 250 25.31 -7.27 2.19
C TRP A 250 26.79 -7.13 1.85
N SER A 251 27.68 -7.32 2.82
CA SER A 251 29.14 -7.33 2.63
C SER A 251 29.62 -8.53 1.79
N GLY A 252 28.78 -9.55 1.53
CA GLY A 252 29.13 -10.70 0.69
C GLY A 252 30.06 -11.73 1.36
N ARG A 253 30.26 -11.65 2.69
CA ARG A 253 31.02 -12.68 3.43
C ARG A 253 30.22 -13.99 3.53
N THR A 254 28.89 -13.90 3.50
CA THR A 254 27.99 -15.04 3.42
C THR A 254 27.16 -15.02 2.13
N PRO A 255 26.79 -16.20 1.58
CA PRO A 255 25.94 -16.26 0.39
C PRO A 255 24.56 -15.66 0.64
N ILE A 256 24.02 -14.98 -0.37
CA ILE A 256 22.64 -14.48 -0.37
C ILE A 256 21.72 -15.59 -0.87
N ASP A 257 20.89 -16.12 0.03
CA ASP A 257 19.88 -17.12 -0.32
C ASP A 257 18.60 -16.45 -0.84
N MET A 258 18.20 -16.81 -2.07
CA MET A 258 16.98 -16.29 -2.71
C MET A 258 15.68 -16.86 -2.12
N LYS A 259 15.77 -17.89 -1.27
CA LYS A 259 14.62 -18.53 -0.65
C LYS A 259 15.01 -19.16 0.66
N ARG A 260 14.32 -18.79 1.74
CA ARG A 260 14.63 -19.27 3.09
C ARG A 260 13.37 -19.56 3.89
N THR A 261 13.52 -20.45 4.87
CA THR A 261 12.53 -20.66 5.93
C THR A 261 13.28 -20.81 7.24
N VAL A 262 12.97 -19.95 8.20
CA VAL A 262 13.60 -19.91 9.52
C VAL A 262 12.55 -20.23 10.57
N LYS A 263 12.92 -21.05 11.55
CA LYS A 263 12.08 -21.39 12.69
C LYS A 263 12.66 -20.75 13.95
N GLN A 264 11.86 -19.98 14.66
CA GLN A 264 12.29 -19.27 15.85
C GLN A 264 11.33 -19.50 16.99
N GLN A 265 11.85 -20.05 18.08
CA GLN A 265 11.09 -20.18 19.32
C GLN A 265 11.10 -18.84 20.04
N PHE A 266 9.96 -18.46 20.60
CA PHE A 266 9.84 -17.30 21.46
C PHE A 266 8.92 -17.60 22.64
N ALA A 267 9.17 -16.91 23.75
CA ALA A 267 8.30 -16.94 24.92
C ALA A 267 7.17 -15.92 24.73
N VAL A 268 5.94 -16.36 24.95
CA VAL A 268 4.75 -15.52 24.82
C VAL A 268 4.71 -14.51 25.98
N THR A 269 4.71 -13.22 25.65
CA THR A 269 4.75 -12.13 26.65
C THR A 269 3.39 -11.84 27.27
N ASN A 270 2.31 -12.02 26.50
CA ASN A 270 0.93 -11.83 26.95
C ASN A 270 -0.01 -12.90 26.39
N THR A 271 -1.03 -13.27 27.17
CA THR A 271 -2.10 -14.15 26.71
C THR A 271 -3.02 -13.40 25.73
N GLY A 272 -3.32 -14.04 24.59
CA GLY A 272 -4.17 -13.47 23.54
C GLY A 272 -4.29 -14.39 22.32
N ARG A 273 -4.97 -13.92 21.29
CA ARG A 273 -5.07 -14.58 19.97
C ARG A 273 -4.04 -13.99 19.02
N ALA A 274 -3.09 -14.82 18.60
CA ALA A 274 -2.15 -14.43 17.57
C ALA A 274 -2.87 -14.38 16.22
N GLN A 275 -2.98 -13.18 15.67
CA GLN A 275 -3.74 -12.90 14.44
C GLN A 275 -2.84 -12.49 13.29
N MET A 276 -1.75 -11.77 13.59
CA MET A 276 -0.84 -11.22 12.61
C MET A 276 0.55 -11.00 13.20
N VAL A 277 1.49 -10.69 12.32
CA VAL A 277 2.77 -10.07 12.68
C VAL A 277 2.83 -8.64 12.17
N PHE A 278 3.38 -7.76 13.00
CA PHE A 278 3.95 -6.49 12.55
C PHE A 278 5.38 -6.74 12.12
N MET A 279 5.82 -6.11 11.04
CA MET A 279 7.14 -6.30 10.44
C MET A 279 7.77 -4.95 10.12
N TRP A 280 9.06 -4.84 10.40
CA TRP A 280 9.91 -3.73 9.99
C TRP A 280 11.35 -4.22 9.84
N TRP A 281 12.24 -3.36 9.39
CA TRP A 281 13.64 -3.69 9.25
C TRP A 281 14.56 -2.59 9.78
N GLU A 282 15.82 -2.98 9.99
CA GLU A 282 16.92 -2.09 10.34
C GLU A 282 18.10 -2.33 9.41
N LEU A 283 18.80 -1.25 9.04
CA LEU A 283 20.05 -1.29 8.31
C LEU A 283 21.20 -0.94 9.24
N ASN A 284 22.21 -1.79 9.25
CA ASN A 284 23.53 -1.40 9.71
C ASN A 284 24.26 -0.73 8.55
N MET A 285 24.54 0.57 8.68
CA MET A 285 25.08 1.37 7.58
C MET A 285 26.60 1.24 7.43
N ASP A 286 27.32 0.73 8.44
CA ASP A 286 28.77 0.71 8.46
C ASP A 286 29.37 -0.61 9.00
N THR A 287 30.63 -0.87 8.68
CA THR A 287 31.30 -2.14 9.04
C THR A 287 31.49 -2.34 10.55
N GLU A 288 31.30 -1.30 11.38
CA GLU A 288 31.48 -1.37 12.84
C GLU A 288 30.16 -1.42 13.61
N GLY A 289 28.99 -1.35 12.96
CA GLY A 289 27.71 -1.43 13.66
C GLY A 289 27.33 -0.15 14.41
N LYS A 290 27.88 1.00 14.04
CA LYS A 290 27.74 2.27 14.78
C LYS A 290 26.59 3.13 14.28
N ILE A 291 26.18 2.95 13.03
CA ILE A 291 25.14 3.74 12.38
C ILE A 291 23.99 2.81 12.03
N CYS A 292 22.91 2.88 12.79
CA CYS A 292 21.67 2.14 12.52
C CYS A 292 20.64 3.08 11.88
N LEU A 293 20.00 2.64 10.79
CA LEU A 293 18.77 3.22 10.25
C LEU A 293 17.63 2.24 10.56
N SER A 294 16.62 2.67 11.30
CA SER A 294 15.53 1.81 11.76
C SER A 294 14.19 2.28 11.21
N CYS A 295 13.40 1.33 10.70
CA CYS A 295 12.00 1.52 10.35
C CYS A 295 11.06 1.03 11.47
N ALA A 296 11.57 0.83 12.69
CA ALA A 296 10.76 0.40 13.82
C ALA A 296 9.65 1.41 14.16
N PRO A 297 8.45 0.94 14.55
CA PRO A 297 7.44 1.82 15.10
C PRO A 297 7.89 2.39 16.45
N TRP A 298 7.32 3.52 16.86
CA TRP A 298 7.83 4.30 18.01
C TRP A 298 7.94 3.52 19.34
N TRP A 299 7.14 2.48 19.57
CA TRP A 299 7.18 1.71 20.82
C TRP A 299 8.35 0.72 20.90
N THR A 300 9.03 0.47 19.78
CA THR A 300 10.26 -0.33 19.70
C THR A 300 11.44 0.43 19.11
N HIS A 301 11.23 1.66 18.62
CA HIS A 301 12.28 2.49 18.05
C HIS A 301 13.21 3.04 19.13
N THR A 302 14.53 2.88 18.95
CA THR A 302 15.55 3.24 19.95
C THR A 302 15.61 4.73 20.29
N ASP A 303 15.33 5.57 19.28
CA ASP A 303 15.40 7.03 19.43
C ASP A 303 14.08 7.66 19.89
N ALA A 304 13.04 6.86 20.11
CA ALA A 304 11.74 7.38 20.54
C ALA A 304 11.77 7.86 22.00
N ASP A 305 11.30 9.08 22.24
CA ASP A 305 11.01 9.55 23.58
C ASP A 305 9.62 9.08 24.02
N VAL A 306 9.58 7.90 24.63
CA VAL A 306 8.36 7.25 25.15
C VAL A 306 7.70 8.03 26.29
N ALA A 307 8.38 9.00 26.89
CA ALA A 307 7.81 9.87 27.92
C ALA A 307 7.07 11.09 27.32
N SER A 308 7.25 11.37 26.03
CA SER A 308 6.52 12.41 25.30
C SER A 308 5.02 12.12 25.25
N GLU A 309 4.19 13.17 25.16
CA GLU A 309 2.76 13.03 24.91
C GLU A 309 2.47 12.38 23.54
N ARG A 310 3.37 12.62 22.57
CA ARG A 310 3.30 12.04 21.22
C ARG A 310 4.64 11.42 20.85
N PRO A 311 4.97 10.21 21.37
CA PRO A 311 6.23 9.52 21.07
C PRO A 311 6.44 9.29 19.57
N GLN A 312 5.37 9.07 18.81
CA GLN A 312 5.43 8.92 17.35
C GLN A 312 5.98 10.14 16.61
N ASP A 313 5.93 11.35 17.20
CA ASP A 313 6.49 12.56 16.60
C ASP A 313 7.98 12.75 16.93
N THR A 314 8.55 11.87 17.76
CA THR A 314 9.94 11.97 18.24
C THR A 314 10.91 11.15 17.39
N ILE A 315 10.37 10.30 16.51
CA ILE A 315 11.13 9.51 15.54
C ILE A 315 11.03 10.13 14.14
N PRO A 316 11.99 9.87 13.24
CA PRO A 316 11.92 10.36 11.87
C PRO A 316 10.73 9.77 11.11
N TRP A 317 9.90 10.64 10.54
CA TRP A 317 8.80 10.26 9.67
C TRP A 317 9.27 10.14 8.22
N ARG A 318 8.69 9.17 7.51
CA ARG A 318 8.85 8.93 6.07
C ARG A 318 7.65 8.12 5.55
N ASP A 319 7.44 8.10 4.24
CA ASP A 319 6.35 7.40 3.56
C ASP A 319 6.84 6.35 2.56
N HIS A 320 8.00 6.58 1.93
CA HIS A 320 8.61 5.61 1.01
C HIS A 320 9.00 4.28 1.69
N TRP A 321 9.26 4.32 3.01
CA TRP A 321 9.40 3.14 3.86
C TRP A 321 8.46 3.23 5.05
N MET A 322 7.70 2.18 5.25
CA MET A 322 6.74 2.09 6.34
C MET A 322 7.02 0.84 7.18
N GLN A 323 6.00 0.35 7.86
CA GLN A 323 5.99 -0.99 8.43
C GLN A 323 4.97 -1.85 7.68
N ALA A 324 5.08 -3.16 7.81
CA ALA A 324 4.17 -4.10 7.16
C ALA A 324 3.39 -4.94 8.17
N VAL A 325 2.19 -5.37 7.77
CA VAL A 325 1.34 -6.30 8.52
C VAL A 325 1.10 -7.57 7.71
N TYR A 326 1.37 -8.73 8.30
CA TYR A 326 1.04 -10.03 7.69
C TYR A 326 0.11 -10.82 8.58
N TYR A 327 -0.98 -11.31 7.99
CA TYR A 327 -1.99 -12.07 8.70
C TYR A 327 -1.61 -13.55 8.74
N PHE A 328 -1.80 -14.20 9.89
CA PHE A 328 -1.63 -15.64 9.95
C PHE A 328 -2.77 -16.34 9.19
N PRO A 329 -2.48 -17.43 8.45
CA PRO A 329 -3.52 -18.25 7.83
C PRO A 329 -4.51 -18.80 8.84
N GLN A 330 -4.03 -19.14 10.04
CA GLN A 330 -4.81 -19.64 11.16
C GLN A 330 -4.45 -18.89 12.43
N GLU A 331 -5.46 -18.42 13.15
CA GLU A 331 -5.29 -17.81 14.47
C GLU A 331 -4.98 -18.88 15.53
N LEU A 332 -4.06 -18.58 16.46
CA LEU A 332 -3.76 -19.44 17.60
C LEU A 332 -3.96 -18.67 18.91
N THR A 333 -4.60 -19.30 19.89
CA THR A 333 -4.70 -18.71 21.24
C THR A 333 -3.44 -19.05 22.03
N LEU A 334 -2.64 -18.04 22.30
CA LEU A 334 -1.38 -18.15 23.02
C LEU A 334 -1.57 -17.83 24.50
N LYS A 335 -0.84 -18.53 25.36
CA LYS A 335 -0.82 -18.29 26.81
C LYS A 335 0.51 -17.69 27.21
N LYS A 336 0.49 -16.68 28.07
CA LYS A 336 1.69 -16.08 28.64
C LYS A 336 2.62 -17.17 29.23
N ASP A 337 3.92 -16.96 29.07
CA ASP A 337 5.00 -17.83 29.58
C ASP A 337 5.02 -19.24 28.96
N THR A 338 4.36 -19.43 27.81
CA THR A 338 4.51 -20.64 26.98
C THR A 338 5.44 -20.38 25.80
N GLU A 339 6.05 -21.43 25.28
CA GLU A 339 6.88 -21.36 24.07
C GLU A 339 6.07 -21.70 22.83
N VAL A 340 6.27 -20.91 21.78
CA VAL A 340 5.64 -21.07 20.46
C VAL A 340 6.72 -20.90 19.41
N THR A 341 6.57 -21.57 18.26
CA THR A 341 7.51 -21.44 17.14
C THR A 341 6.92 -20.56 16.05
N LEU A 342 7.57 -19.44 15.77
CA LEU A 342 7.34 -18.64 14.57
C LEU A 342 8.09 -19.26 13.40
N ILE A 343 7.38 -19.44 12.28
CA ILE A 343 7.95 -19.86 11.00
C ILE A 343 7.92 -18.67 10.06
N SER A 344 9.10 -18.15 9.74
CA SER A 344 9.28 -17.02 8.83
C SER A 344 9.79 -17.53 7.50
N CYS A 345 9.08 -17.20 6.43
CA CYS A 345 9.39 -17.64 5.08
C CYS A 345 9.64 -16.46 4.16
N GLN A 346 10.52 -16.69 3.19
CA GLN A 346 10.98 -15.70 2.24
C GLN A 346 11.20 -16.37 0.88
N ASP A 347 10.80 -15.71 -0.21
CA ASP A 347 11.34 -15.92 -1.55
C ASP A 347 12.16 -14.69 -2.00
N GLU A 348 12.39 -14.51 -3.30
CA GLU A 348 13.23 -13.42 -3.77
C GLU A 348 12.65 -12.03 -3.45
N TYR A 349 11.32 -11.91 -3.38
CA TYR A 349 10.62 -10.63 -3.34
C TYR A 349 9.58 -10.52 -2.22
N SER A 350 9.28 -11.59 -1.48
CA SER A 350 8.12 -11.60 -0.59
C SER A 350 8.36 -12.40 0.69
N LEU A 351 7.64 -12.00 1.73
CA LEU A 351 7.64 -12.64 3.05
C LEU A 351 6.26 -13.25 3.38
N TRP A 352 6.24 -14.29 4.21
CA TRP A 352 5.02 -14.82 4.82
C TRP A 352 5.32 -15.61 6.09
N PHE A 353 4.32 -15.78 6.96
CA PHE A 353 4.53 -16.25 8.34
C PHE A 353 3.50 -17.29 8.78
N TYR A 354 3.93 -18.19 9.66
CA TYR A 354 3.08 -19.15 10.37
C TYR A 354 3.45 -19.20 11.85
N LEU A 355 2.52 -19.67 12.67
CA LEU A 355 2.81 -20.09 14.04
C LEU A 355 2.54 -21.58 14.21
N GLU A 356 3.44 -22.26 14.90
CA GLU A 356 3.30 -23.66 15.30
C GLU A 356 3.37 -23.78 16.82
N ASP A 357 2.47 -24.60 17.39
CA ASP A 357 2.57 -25.09 18.76
C ASP A 357 2.65 -26.64 18.76
N GLU A 358 2.53 -27.28 19.91
CA GLU A 358 2.58 -28.74 19.99
C GLU A 358 1.47 -29.44 19.19
N LYS A 359 0.33 -28.78 18.99
CA LYS A 359 -0.91 -29.33 18.42
C LYS A 359 -1.16 -28.89 16.98
N SER A 360 -0.64 -27.74 16.59
CA SER A 360 -0.85 -27.09 15.30
C SER A 360 0.48 -27.05 14.55
N LYS A 361 0.65 -27.96 13.59
CA LYS A 361 1.84 -28.04 12.72
C LYS A 361 1.43 -28.05 11.27
N TYR A 362 2.20 -27.38 10.43
CA TYR A 362 1.96 -27.32 8.99
C TYR A 362 2.78 -28.40 8.27
N LYS A 363 2.20 -28.99 7.21
CA LYS A 363 2.90 -29.95 6.35
C LYS A 363 3.89 -29.27 5.40
N ASN A 364 3.57 -28.05 4.99
CA ASN A 364 4.40 -27.21 4.13
C ASN A 364 4.14 -25.72 4.43
N TYR A 365 5.09 -24.88 4.06
CA TYR A 365 5.06 -23.44 4.29
C TYR A 365 4.96 -22.67 2.97
N LYS A 366 3.97 -23.02 2.14
CA LYS A 366 3.73 -22.34 0.86
C LYS A 366 3.03 -21.01 1.08
N ARG A 367 3.52 -19.94 0.45
CA ARG A 367 2.90 -18.60 0.50
C ARG A 367 1.36 -18.69 0.44
N PRO A 368 0.65 -18.27 1.49
CA PRO A 368 -0.81 -18.32 1.53
C PRO A 368 -1.40 -17.45 0.42
N ILE A 369 -2.42 -17.96 -0.26
CA ILE A 369 -3.15 -17.23 -1.31
C ILE A 369 -4.64 -17.18 -0.99
N CYS A 370 -5.34 -16.21 -1.56
CA CYS A 370 -6.78 -16.11 -1.43
C CYS A 370 -7.48 -17.22 -2.24
N GLU A 371 -8.32 -18.01 -1.57
CA GLU A 371 -9.13 -19.06 -2.18
C GLU A 371 -10.64 -18.76 -2.10
N CYS A 372 -11.03 -17.66 -1.45
CA CYS A 372 -12.44 -17.32 -1.22
C CYS A 372 -13.04 -16.30 -2.20
N GLY A 373 -12.21 -15.65 -3.03
CA GLY A 373 -12.61 -14.60 -3.97
C GLY A 373 -12.61 -13.18 -3.39
N VAL A 374 -12.92 -13.03 -2.09
CA VAL A 374 -13.06 -11.73 -1.42
C VAL A 374 -11.79 -10.88 -1.55
N HIS A 375 -10.62 -11.41 -1.18
CA HIS A 375 -9.37 -10.64 -1.18
C HIS A 375 -8.77 -10.41 -2.58
N MET A 376 -9.36 -11.01 -3.61
CA MET A 376 -9.05 -10.71 -5.01
C MET A 376 -10.00 -9.63 -5.57
N ALA A 377 -11.22 -9.57 -5.05
CA ALA A 377 -12.26 -8.66 -5.54
C ALA A 377 -12.30 -7.33 -4.77
N LEU A 378 -11.95 -7.35 -3.48
CA LEU A 378 -12.16 -6.26 -2.53
C LEU A 378 -10.84 -5.90 -1.85
N SER A 379 -10.56 -4.59 -1.77
CA SER A 379 -9.42 -4.06 -1.02
C SER A 379 -9.60 -4.26 0.49
N ARG A 380 -8.52 -4.12 1.26
CA ARG A 380 -8.57 -4.15 2.74
C ARG A 380 -9.48 -3.05 3.30
N THR A 381 -9.49 -1.87 2.68
CA THR A 381 -10.38 -0.77 3.05
C THR A 381 -11.84 -1.11 2.79
N HIS A 382 -12.14 -1.83 1.70
CA HIS A 382 -13.49 -2.30 1.41
C HIS A 382 -13.93 -3.42 2.37
N VAL A 383 -13.06 -4.37 2.70
CA VAL A 383 -13.34 -5.40 3.72
C VAL A 383 -13.58 -4.76 5.09
N SER A 384 -12.77 -3.76 5.47
CA SER A 384 -12.97 -2.94 6.67
C SER A 384 -14.34 -2.26 6.66
N TYR A 385 -14.72 -1.66 5.54
CA TYR A 385 -15.99 -0.99 5.36
C TYR A 385 -17.20 -1.93 5.58
N LEU A 386 -17.14 -3.14 5.03
CA LEU A 386 -18.17 -4.17 5.23
C LEU A 386 -18.28 -4.61 6.70
N ASN A 387 -17.18 -4.52 7.44
CA ASN A 387 -17.11 -4.84 8.85
C ASN A 387 -17.41 -3.65 9.79
N ASP A 388 -17.70 -2.45 9.27
CA ASP A 388 -18.10 -1.31 10.10
C ASP A 388 -19.54 -1.49 10.61
N GLY A 389 -19.65 -2.12 11.78
CA GLY A 389 -20.92 -2.32 12.47
C GLY A 389 -21.67 -1.04 12.82
N ARG A 390 -21.03 0.13 12.95
CA ARG A 390 -21.76 1.39 13.20
C ARG A 390 -22.52 1.83 11.95
N ARG A 391 -21.90 1.59 10.80
CA ARG A 391 -22.42 1.94 9.48
C ARG A 391 -23.53 0.98 9.06
N SER A 392 -23.23 -0.31 9.06
CA SER A 392 -24.15 -1.35 8.61
C SER A 392 -25.42 -1.40 9.46
N LYS A 393 -25.34 -1.26 10.79
CA LYS A 393 -26.51 -1.24 11.67
C LYS A 393 -27.50 -0.12 11.36
N LYS A 394 -27.01 1.10 11.11
CA LYS A 394 -27.87 2.23 10.71
C LYS A 394 -28.59 1.94 9.40
N PHE A 395 -27.86 1.39 8.43
CA PHE A 395 -28.44 1.04 7.12
C PHE A 395 -29.47 -0.09 7.24
N LEU A 396 -29.16 -1.14 8.01
CA LEU A 396 -30.05 -2.25 8.28
C LEU A 396 -31.31 -1.83 9.04
N SER A 397 -31.19 -0.91 10.00
CA SER A 397 -32.34 -0.36 10.73
C SER A 397 -33.31 0.36 9.79
N GLN A 398 -32.79 1.15 8.85
CA GLN A 398 -33.60 1.79 7.80
C GLN A 398 -34.25 0.76 6.87
N LEU A 399 -33.48 -0.22 6.36
CA LEU A 399 -34.01 -1.28 5.49
C LEU A 399 -35.11 -2.09 6.17
N ARG A 400 -34.96 -2.42 7.46
CA ARG A 400 -35.96 -3.19 8.21
C ARG A 400 -37.30 -2.44 8.34
N GLN A 401 -37.29 -1.12 8.31
CA GLN A 401 -38.51 -0.29 8.33
C GLN A 401 -39.18 -0.18 6.95
N GLU A 402 -38.38 -0.14 5.88
CA GLU A 402 -38.88 0.07 4.51
C GLU A 402 -39.24 -1.21 3.76
N ILE A 403 -38.57 -2.33 4.08
CA ILE A 403 -38.72 -3.59 3.36
C ILE A 403 -39.82 -4.44 3.98
N GLY A 404 -40.77 -4.86 3.15
CA GLY A 404 -41.85 -5.76 3.52
C GLY A 404 -42.12 -6.83 2.46
N LYS A 405 -43.16 -7.64 2.69
CA LYS A 405 -43.50 -8.82 1.87
C LYS A 405 -43.88 -8.51 0.42
N GLU A 406 -44.24 -7.27 0.11
CA GLU A 406 -44.53 -6.82 -1.26
C GLU A 406 -43.37 -6.04 -1.89
N SER A 407 -42.28 -5.81 -1.15
CA SER A 407 -41.14 -5.03 -1.66
C SER A 407 -40.42 -5.77 -2.78
N VAL A 408 -40.26 -5.11 -3.91
CA VAL A 408 -39.37 -5.52 -5.01
C VAL A 408 -38.17 -4.58 -4.99
N VAL A 409 -37.02 -5.12 -4.60
CA VAL A 409 -35.81 -4.34 -4.31
C VAL A 409 -34.85 -4.39 -5.48
N LEU A 410 -34.28 -3.25 -5.86
CA LEU A 410 -33.13 -3.16 -6.74
C LEU A 410 -31.93 -2.64 -5.94
N ASP A 411 -30.94 -3.50 -5.72
CA ASP A 411 -29.65 -3.13 -5.12
C ASP A 411 -28.67 -2.75 -6.24
N LEU A 412 -28.19 -1.51 -6.21
CA LEU A 412 -27.25 -0.98 -7.21
C LEU A 412 -25.79 -1.30 -6.90
N ASN A 413 -25.48 -1.83 -5.70
CA ASN A 413 -24.12 -2.17 -5.30
C ASN A 413 -24.02 -3.57 -4.68
N GLY A 414 -23.80 -4.56 -5.55
CA GLY A 414 -23.59 -5.96 -5.15
C GLY A 414 -22.37 -6.19 -4.23
N SER A 415 -21.45 -5.24 -4.10
CA SER A 415 -20.28 -5.38 -3.20
C SER A 415 -20.57 -5.00 -1.74
N SER A 416 -21.82 -4.62 -1.42
CA SER A 416 -22.24 -4.16 -0.09
C SER A 416 -23.04 -5.15 0.76
N PHE A 417 -23.59 -6.18 0.11
CA PHE A 417 -24.50 -7.18 0.69
C PHE A 417 -25.84 -6.65 1.21
N MET A 418 -26.19 -5.38 0.97
CA MET A 418 -27.46 -4.81 1.44
C MET A 418 -28.68 -5.40 0.73
N GLY A 419 -28.59 -5.76 -0.55
CA GLY A 419 -29.64 -6.51 -1.26
C GLY A 419 -29.90 -7.88 -0.63
N LEU A 420 -28.85 -8.59 -0.20
CA LEU A 420 -29.00 -9.87 0.49
C LEU A 420 -29.66 -9.71 1.86
N ALA A 421 -29.35 -8.62 2.59
CA ALA A 421 -30.01 -8.29 3.84
C ALA A 421 -31.51 -7.97 3.61
N ALA A 422 -31.85 -7.21 2.57
CA ALA A 422 -33.24 -6.94 2.20
C ALA A 422 -34.02 -8.22 1.88
N ALA A 423 -33.38 -9.18 1.19
CA ALA A 423 -33.95 -10.50 0.95
C ALA A 423 -34.28 -11.23 2.27
N LYS A 424 -33.37 -11.15 3.25
CA LYS A 424 -33.56 -11.74 4.58
C LYS A 424 -34.69 -11.08 5.38
N PHE A 425 -34.87 -9.76 5.24
CA PHE A 425 -35.97 -9.02 5.87
C PHE A 425 -37.33 -9.29 5.24
N GLY A 426 -37.39 -10.13 4.19
CA GLY A 426 -38.64 -10.64 3.65
C GLY A 426 -39.15 -9.88 2.43
N ALA A 427 -38.26 -9.19 1.69
CA ALA A 427 -38.59 -8.68 0.36
C ALA A 427 -39.18 -9.79 -0.52
N LYS A 428 -40.15 -9.44 -1.37
CA LYS A 428 -40.75 -10.36 -2.33
C LYS A 428 -39.72 -10.89 -3.33
N GLN A 429 -38.89 -9.98 -3.83
CA GLN A 429 -37.88 -10.22 -4.84
C GLN A 429 -36.78 -9.16 -4.70
N VAL A 430 -35.53 -9.56 -4.85
CA VAL A 430 -34.35 -8.68 -4.86
C VAL A 430 -33.59 -8.89 -6.16
N TYR A 431 -33.35 -7.80 -6.88
CA TYR A 431 -32.44 -7.75 -8.01
C TYR A 431 -31.15 -7.07 -7.57
N ILE A 432 -30.00 -7.73 -7.72
CA ILE A 432 -28.69 -7.16 -7.40
C ILE A 432 -27.96 -6.88 -8.71
N TYR A 433 -27.68 -5.61 -8.99
CA TYR A 433 -26.88 -5.20 -10.13
C TYR A 433 -25.39 -5.47 -9.87
N GLU A 434 -24.80 -6.40 -10.61
CA GLU A 434 -23.38 -6.73 -10.52
C GLU A 434 -22.83 -7.20 -11.87
N THR A 435 -21.69 -6.65 -12.27
CA THR A 435 -21.03 -6.92 -13.55
C THR A 435 -19.68 -7.62 -13.39
N LEU A 436 -19.10 -7.60 -12.19
CA LEU A 436 -17.81 -8.23 -11.89
C LEU A 436 -18.01 -9.69 -11.49
N ASN A 437 -17.56 -10.60 -12.35
CA ASN A 437 -17.68 -12.06 -12.13
C ASN A 437 -17.14 -12.53 -10.78
N LEU A 438 -16.03 -11.95 -10.29
CA LEU A 438 -15.49 -12.28 -8.97
C LEU A 438 -16.49 -11.96 -7.85
N ASN A 439 -17.17 -10.81 -7.93
CA ASN A 439 -18.17 -10.43 -6.93
C ASN A 439 -19.48 -11.21 -7.09
N VAL A 440 -19.87 -11.58 -8.32
CA VAL A 440 -20.99 -12.52 -8.56
C VAL A 440 -20.75 -13.85 -7.83
N GLY A 441 -19.53 -14.39 -7.89
CA GLY A 441 -19.15 -15.60 -7.15
C GLY A 441 -19.36 -15.46 -5.64
N ILE A 442 -18.88 -14.35 -5.06
CA ILE A 442 -19.05 -14.03 -3.64
C ILE A 442 -20.54 -13.96 -3.26
N LEU A 443 -21.36 -13.26 -4.06
CA LEU A 443 -22.79 -13.16 -3.83
C LEU A 443 -23.49 -14.53 -3.87
N ILE A 444 -23.15 -15.40 -4.82
CA ILE A 444 -23.69 -16.76 -4.91
C ILE A 444 -23.36 -17.56 -3.64
N ASP A 445 -22.13 -17.46 -3.12
CA ASP A 445 -21.76 -18.13 -1.88
C ASP A 445 -22.59 -17.65 -0.69
N TYR A 446 -22.81 -16.34 -0.56
CA TYR A 446 -23.67 -15.79 0.50
C TYR A 446 -25.14 -16.21 0.33
N ILE A 447 -25.67 -16.22 -0.90
CA ILE A 447 -27.03 -16.68 -1.20
C ILE A 447 -27.22 -18.12 -0.73
N ASN A 448 -26.25 -19.00 -1.04
CA ASN A 448 -26.28 -20.40 -0.64
C ASN A 448 -26.16 -20.57 0.89
N GLU A 449 -25.18 -19.92 1.52
CA GLU A 449 -24.96 -19.98 2.99
C GLU A 449 -26.19 -19.51 3.77
N ASN A 450 -26.91 -18.52 3.26
CA ASN A 450 -28.07 -17.91 3.93
C ASN A 450 -29.42 -18.45 3.46
N SER A 451 -29.42 -19.40 2.52
CA SER A 451 -30.63 -20.02 1.93
C SER A 451 -31.61 -18.98 1.36
N LEU A 452 -31.09 -17.99 0.63
CA LEU A 452 -31.90 -16.93 0.01
C LEU A 452 -32.45 -17.42 -1.33
N ASN A 453 -33.78 -17.44 -1.50
CA ASN A 453 -34.46 -17.95 -2.70
C ASN A 453 -35.11 -16.87 -3.57
N ASN A 454 -35.13 -15.64 -3.07
CA ASN A 454 -35.77 -14.44 -3.62
C ASN A 454 -34.76 -13.42 -4.14
N VAL A 455 -33.56 -13.87 -4.53
CA VAL A 455 -32.48 -13.01 -5.04
C VAL A 455 -32.14 -13.38 -6.48
N THR A 456 -31.97 -12.39 -7.33
CA THR A 456 -31.49 -12.55 -8.71
C THR A 456 -30.38 -11.54 -8.98
N ILE A 457 -29.19 -12.05 -9.33
CA ILE A 457 -28.05 -11.21 -9.72
C ILE A 457 -28.20 -10.90 -11.21
N VAL A 458 -28.14 -9.63 -11.60
CA VAL A 458 -28.35 -9.19 -12.97
C VAL A 458 -27.15 -8.37 -13.47
N PRO A 459 -26.62 -8.67 -14.66
CA PRO A 459 -25.52 -7.88 -15.25
C PRO A 459 -26.03 -6.60 -15.91
N ASN A 460 -27.34 -6.47 -16.11
CA ASN A 460 -27.99 -5.31 -16.73
C ASN A 460 -29.34 -5.08 -16.07
N ILE A 461 -29.72 -3.80 -15.96
CA ILE A 461 -31.04 -3.38 -15.49
C ILE A 461 -31.92 -3.14 -16.73
N ASP A 462 -33.02 -3.88 -16.84
CA ASP A 462 -33.98 -3.78 -17.93
C ASP A 462 -35.35 -3.26 -17.49
N ASP A 463 -36.21 -2.97 -18.47
CA ASP A 463 -37.54 -2.38 -18.27
C ASP A 463 -38.49 -3.28 -17.46
N SER A 464 -38.29 -4.60 -17.53
CA SER A 464 -39.09 -5.57 -16.75
C SER A 464 -38.75 -5.52 -15.27
N ILE A 465 -37.53 -5.11 -14.91
CA ILE A 465 -37.11 -4.91 -13.52
C ILE A 465 -37.61 -3.56 -13.02
N VAL A 466 -37.26 -2.45 -13.68
CA VAL A 466 -37.48 -1.10 -13.14
C VAL A 466 -38.95 -0.73 -12.94
N THR A 467 -39.85 -1.28 -13.75
CA THR A 467 -41.29 -0.97 -13.68
C THR A 467 -42.00 -1.59 -12.47
N GLN A 468 -41.43 -2.64 -11.86
CA GLN A 468 -41.98 -3.31 -10.68
C GLN A 468 -41.25 -2.94 -9.38
N VAL A 469 -40.08 -2.31 -9.45
CA VAL A 469 -39.25 -1.96 -8.28
C VAL A 469 -39.96 -0.95 -7.39
N THR A 470 -40.10 -1.30 -6.11
CA THR A 470 -40.67 -0.44 -5.07
C THR A 470 -39.60 0.24 -4.24
N ASN A 471 -38.40 -0.35 -4.16
CA ASN A 471 -37.28 0.16 -3.36
C ASN A 471 -35.99 0.05 -4.18
N VAL A 472 -35.29 1.16 -4.35
CA VAL A 472 -33.91 1.17 -4.84
C VAL A 472 -32.99 1.40 -3.64
N ILE A 473 -32.02 0.52 -3.48
CA ILE A 473 -31.05 0.63 -2.39
C ILE A 473 -29.64 0.65 -2.97
N SER A 474 -28.74 1.37 -2.31
CA SER A 474 -27.33 1.32 -2.61
C SER A 474 -26.56 1.79 -1.39
N ASP A 475 -25.59 1.01 -0.99
CA ASP A 475 -24.58 1.43 -0.05
C ASP A 475 -23.40 2.03 -0.84
N PRO A 476 -23.14 3.34 -0.80
CA PRO A 476 -22.25 4.03 -1.74
C PRO A 476 -20.76 3.81 -1.40
N ASN A 477 -20.29 2.58 -1.54
CA ASN A 477 -18.89 2.16 -1.54
C ASN A 477 -18.69 1.08 -2.60
N PHE A 478 -18.47 1.48 -3.84
CA PHE A 478 -18.25 0.55 -4.94
C PHE A 478 -16.80 0.06 -4.92
N SER A 479 -16.58 -1.24 -5.16
CA SER A 479 -15.24 -1.85 -5.11
C SER A 479 -14.23 -1.25 -6.11
N ASN A 480 -14.72 -0.54 -7.14
CA ASN A 480 -13.90 0.13 -8.15
C ASN A 480 -13.75 1.64 -7.93
N ALA A 481 -14.23 2.18 -6.80
CA ALA A 481 -14.08 3.58 -6.43
C ALA A 481 -12.76 3.79 -5.67
N LEU A 482 -11.89 4.64 -6.22
CA LEU A 482 -10.68 5.15 -5.61
C LEU A 482 -10.95 6.47 -4.86
N LEU A 483 -11.76 7.34 -5.45
CA LEU A 483 -12.09 8.66 -4.88
C LEU A 483 -13.52 8.69 -4.32
N PRO A 484 -13.79 9.48 -3.27
CA PRO A 484 -15.10 9.47 -2.61
C PRO A 484 -16.29 9.73 -3.55
N TRP A 485 -16.16 10.65 -4.51
CA TRP A 485 -17.22 11.01 -5.46
C TRP A 485 -17.41 9.99 -6.59
N GLU A 486 -16.51 9.03 -6.78
CA GLU A 486 -16.74 7.95 -7.74
C GLU A 486 -17.89 7.03 -7.30
N ASN A 487 -18.25 7.08 -6.02
CA ASN A 487 -19.46 6.43 -5.50
C ASN A 487 -20.77 7.07 -6.01
N LEU A 488 -20.71 8.23 -6.68
CA LEU A 488 -21.84 8.81 -7.43
C LEU A 488 -22.23 7.98 -8.65
N LYS A 489 -21.54 6.88 -8.93
CA LYS A 489 -22.02 5.79 -9.80
C LYS A 489 -23.48 5.40 -9.51
N MET A 490 -23.91 5.40 -8.25
CA MET A 490 -25.32 5.19 -7.89
C MET A 490 -26.23 6.24 -8.57
N ALA A 491 -25.89 7.52 -8.46
CA ALA A 491 -26.65 8.62 -9.05
C ALA A 491 -26.69 8.48 -10.58
N TYR A 492 -25.58 8.13 -11.22
CA TYR A 492 -25.54 7.86 -12.66
C TYR A 492 -26.50 6.74 -13.08
N ILE A 493 -26.46 5.61 -12.38
CA ILE A 493 -27.34 4.46 -12.68
C ILE A 493 -28.81 4.86 -12.45
N LEU A 494 -29.12 5.51 -11.34
CA LEU A 494 -30.48 5.98 -11.05
C LEU A 494 -31.00 6.93 -12.12
N TYR A 495 -30.19 7.92 -12.54
CA TYR A 495 -30.58 8.89 -13.55
C TYR A 495 -30.97 8.20 -14.87
N LYS A 496 -30.21 7.18 -15.30
CA LYS A 496 -30.49 6.42 -16.53
C LYS A 496 -31.89 5.79 -16.55
N TYR A 497 -32.42 5.41 -15.39
CA TYR A 497 -33.69 4.70 -15.25
C TYR A 497 -34.81 5.53 -14.60
N ASN A 498 -34.55 6.77 -14.20
CA ASN A 498 -35.47 7.59 -13.40
C ASN A 498 -36.87 7.75 -14.03
N SER A 499 -36.94 7.90 -15.35
CA SER A 499 -38.17 8.08 -16.12
C SER A 499 -39.05 6.83 -16.17
N LYS A 500 -38.48 5.66 -15.85
CA LYS A 500 -39.15 4.35 -15.86
C LYS A 500 -39.42 3.80 -14.46
N LEU A 501 -38.76 4.34 -13.44
CA LEU A 501 -39.05 4.03 -12.06
C LEU A 501 -40.46 4.52 -11.71
N ARG A 502 -41.09 3.83 -10.76
CA ARG A 502 -42.39 4.23 -10.26
C ARG A 502 -42.29 5.58 -9.54
N SER A 503 -43.35 6.37 -9.60
CA SER A 503 -43.40 7.67 -8.91
C SER A 503 -43.36 7.57 -7.38
N ASP A 504 -43.71 6.40 -6.82
CA ASP A 504 -43.74 6.10 -5.39
C ASP A 504 -42.54 5.26 -4.92
N VAL A 505 -41.49 5.14 -5.73
CA VAL A 505 -40.30 4.34 -5.38
C VAL A 505 -39.57 4.95 -4.18
N SER A 506 -39.21 4.10 -3.20
CA SER A 506 -38.28 4.49 -2.13
C SER A 506 -36.84 4.42 -2.65
N ILE A 507 -35.99 5.39 -2.31
CA ILE A 507 -34.58 5.43 -2.70
C ILE A 507 -33.73 5.62 -1.45
N THR A 508 -32.83 4.67 -1.18
CA THR A 508 -31.98 4.69 0.02
C THR A 508 -30.50 4.51 -0.36
N PRO A 509 -29.62 5.50 -0.09
CA PRO A 509 -29.90 6.81 0.51
C PRO A 509 -30.67 7.77 -0.41
N GLU A 510 -31.40 8.70 0.20
CA GLU A 510 -32.16 9.74 -0.52
C GLU A 510 -31.27 10.84 -1.13
N GLY A 511 -30.04 11.01 -0.61
CA GLY A 511 -29.12 12.05 -1.03
C GLY A 511 -27.72 11.89 -0.44
N CYS A 512 -26.79 12.73 -0.87
CA CYS A 512 -25.44 12.79 -0.33
C CYS A 512 -24.85 14.21 -0.40
N GLU A 513 -23.82 14.46 0.40
CA GLU A 513 -23.11 15.74 0.44
C GLU A 513 -21.60 15.51 0.29
N LEU A 514 -20.93 16.38 -0.47
CA LEU A 514 -19.47 16.43 -0.53
C LEU A 514 -18.97 17.59 0.34
N TRP A 515 -17.95 17.33 1.16
CA TRP A 515 -17.39 18.28 2.10
C TRP A 515 -15.89 18.46 1.87
N GLY A 516 -15.40 19.68 2.06
CA GLY A 516 -13.98 20.03 2.02
C GLY A 516 -13.55 20.76 3.27
N MET A 517 -12.30 20.59 3.69
CA MET A 517 -11.72 21.27 4.86
C MET A 517 -10.23 21.55 4.64
N PRO A 518 -9.75 22.78 4.88
CA PRO A 518 -8.32 23.05 4.86
C PRO A 518 -7.64 22.46 6.09
N VAL A 519 -6.55 21.75 5.87
CA VAL A 519 -5.74 21.10 6.90
C VAL A 519 -4.26 21.45 6.75
N GLU A 520 -3.55 21.46 7.87
CA GLU A 520 -2.09 21.51 7.93
C GLU A 520 -1.60 20.11 8.31
N PHE A 521 -1.03 19.39 7.35
CA PHE A 521 -0.41 18.08 7.59
C PHE A 521 0.91 18.25 8.32
N GLN A 522 1.16 17.37 9.29
CA GLN A 522 2.45 17.33 9.96
C GLN A 522 3.57 16.98 8.98
N ASP A 523 3.36 15.95 8.15
CA ASP A 523 4.42 15.42 7.28
C ASP A 523 3.97 15.04 5.86
N LEU A 524 2.71 14.62 5.65
CA LEU A 524 2.23 14.11 4.34
C LEU A 524 2.48 15.07 3.16
N HIS A 525 2.56 16.38 3.40
CA HIS A 525 2.90 17.34 2.35
C HIS A 525 4.28 17.08 1.69
N LYS A 526 5.21 16.43 2.40
CA LYS A 526 6.57 16.06 1.93
C LYS A 526 6.57 15.16 0.71
N ILE A 527 5.51 14.37 0.49
CA ILE A 527 5.42 13.52 -0.69
C ILE A 527 5.22 14.33 -1.99
N ARG A 528 4.89 15.63 -1.89
CA ARG A 528 4.63 16.52 -3.06
C ARG A 528 5.38 17.84 -3.07
N ILE A 529 5.84 18.36 -1.93
CA ILE A 529 6.52 19.65 -1.94
C ILE A 529 7.86 19.57 -2.69
N PRO A 530 8.20 20.59 -3.51
CA PRO A 530 9.50 20.64 -4.19
C PRO A 530 10.63 20.65 -3.16
N LEU A 531 11.77 20.10 -3.55
CA LEU A 531 12.96 20.01 -2.71
C LEU A 531 13.72 21.34 -2.69
N ASP A 532 13.83 22.02 -3.83
CA ASP A 532 14.80 23.07 -4.15
C ASP A 532 16.27 22.63 -3.95
N LYS A 533 16.62 22.27 -2.71
CA LYS A 533 17.90 21.70 -2.33
C LYS A 533 17.72 20.53 -1.36
N CYS A 534 18.45 19.44 -1.61
CA CYS A 534 18.58 18.31 -0.70
C CYS A 534 20.04 18.19 -0.24
N GLU A 535 20.33 18.29 1.06
CA GLU A 535 21.71 18.27 1.61
C GLU A 535 22.68 19.23 0.89
N GLY A 536 22.18 20.41 0.51
CA GLY A 536 22.94 21.43 -0.22
C GLY A 536 23.26 21.09 -1.68
N ILE A 537 22.56 20.12 -2.29
CA ILE A 537 22.60 19.79 -3.72
C ILE A 537 21.38 20.40 -4.38
N ASP A 538 21.55 21.09 -5.50
CA ASP A 538 20.46 21.66 -6.28
C ASP A 538 19.62 20.54 -6.92
N MET A 539 18.35 20.48 -6.54
CA MET A 539 17.37 19.47 -6.99
C MET A 539 16.29 20.06 -7.90
N THR A 540 16.42 21.33 -8.32
CA THR A 540 15.42 22.03 -9.15
C THR A 540 15.11 21.27 -10.45
N THR A 541 16.09 20.57 -11.02
CA THR A 541 15.87 19.72 -12.21
C THR A 541 14.89 18.58 -11.94
N PHE A 542 15.01 17.94 -10.77
CA PHE A 542 14.10 16.88 -10.34
C PHE A 542 12.71 17.45 -10.03
N ASP A 543 12.64 18.58 -9.32
CA ASP A 543 11.36 19.23 -9.01
C ASP A 543 10.57 19.57 -10.29
N ASN A 544 11.24 20.12 -11.29
CA ASN A 544 10.64 20.40 -12.60
C ASN A 544 10.18 19.13 -13.33
N LEU A 545 10.94 18.04 -13.21
CA LEU A 545 10.57 16.75 -13.81
C LEU A 545 9.29 16.20 -13.17
N VAL A 546 9.24 16.17 -11.83
CA VAL A 546 8.07 15.72 -11.07
C VAL A 546 6.86 16.58 -11.41
N GLU A 547 6.99 17.91 -11.35
CA GLU A 547 5.88 18.82 -11.64
C GLU A 547 5.36 18.66 -13.07
N SER A 548 6.25 18.57 -14.06
CA SER A 548 5.85 18.35 -15.46
C SER A 548 5.12 17.02 -15.65
N SER A 549 5.52 15.98 -14.92
CA SER A 549 4.92 14.66 -15.02
C SER A 549 3.55 14.62 -14.32
N ARG A 550 3.41 15.28 -13.17
CA ARG A 550 2.14 15.42 -12.45
C ARG A 550 1.08 16.11 -13.31
N ILE A 551 1.44 17.20 -14.00
CA ILE A 551 0.54 17.91 -14.92
C ILE A 551 0.02 16.99 -16.06
N ILE A 552 0.81 15.97 -16.43
CA ILE A 552 0.47 15.05 -17.52
C ILE A 552 -0.35 13.84 -17.02
N SER A 553 0.00 13.27 -15.87
CA SER A 553 -0.44 11.91 -15.49
C SER A 553 -1.15 11.75 -14.16
N ASP A 554 -1.10 12.75 -13.28
CA ASP A 554 -1.76 12.66 -11.97
C ASP A 554 -3.14 13.32 -11.97
N ALA A 555 -4.00 12.79 -11.12
CA ALA A 555 -5.26 13.44 -10.81
C ALA A 555 -5.02 14.64 -9.90
N ASP A 556 -5.86 15.68 -10.02
CA ASP A 556 -5.78 16.88 -9.16
C ASP A 556 -5.96 16.55 -7.66
N ILE A 557 -6.59 15.41 -7.35
CA ILE A 557 -6.87 14.97 -5.98
C ILE A 557 -6.44 13.52 -5.81
N GLU A 558 -5.68 13.28 -4.75
CA GLU A 558 -5.11 11.97 -4.43
C GLU A 558 -5.86 11.31 -3.28
N PRO A 559 -6.18 10.01 -3.38
CA PRO A 559 -6.72 9.26 -2.25
C PRO A 559 -5.62 8.90 -1.27
N GLN A 560 -5.78 9.28 0.01
CA GLN A 560 -4.88 8.91 1.09
C GLN A 560 -5.69 8.44 2.31
N PRO A 561 -5.27 7.36 3.01
CA PRO A 561 -5.88 6.95 4.27
C PRO A 561 -5.51 7.93 5.39
N LEU A 562 -6.18 9.08 5.45
CA LEU A 562 -5.80 10.21 6.34
C LEU A 562 -5.73 9.89 7.84
N TRP A 563 -6.24 8.74 8.29
CA TRP A 563 -6.05 8.28 9.67
C TRP A 563 -4.57 7.93 9.99
N GLU A 564 -3.78 7.64 8.96
CA GLU A 564 -2.33 7.38 9.02
C GLU A 564 -1.47 8.65 8.99
N TYR A 565 -2.09 9.81 8.76
CA TYR A 565 -1.37 11.07 8.51
C TYR A 565 -1.91 12.19 9.39
N PRO A 566 -1.25 12.46 10.54
CA PRO A 566 -1.67 13.51 11.45
C PRO A 566 -1.76 14.86 10.75
N CYS A 567 -2.88 15.55 10.97
CA CYS A 567 -3.10 16.91 10.50
C CYS A 567 -3.91 17.73 11.52
N LYS A 568 -3.85 19.05 11.39
CA LYS A 568 -4.66 20.00 12.16
C LYS A 568 -5.59 20.74 11.22
N SER A 569 -6.86 20.89 11.61
CA SER A 569 -7.79 21.74 10.86
C SER A 569 -7.35 23.21 10.92
N ARG A 570 -7.42 23.90 9.78
CA ARG A 570 -7.12 25.35 9.67
C ARG A 570 -8.35 26.18 9.32
N GLY A 571 -9.50 25.54 9.25
CA GLY A 571 -10.79 26.16 8.96
C GLY A 571 -11.93 25.21 9.24
N LEU A 572 -13.15 25.74 9.16
CA LEU A 572 -14.36 24.94 9.29
C LEU A 572 -14.59 24.12 8.02
N PRO A 573 -15.11 22.88 8.14
CA PRO A 573 -15.55 22.12 6.99
C PRO A 573 -16.65 22.89 6.25
N ARG A 574 -16.61 22.84 4.92
CA ARG A 574 -17.58 23.47 4.02
C ARG A 574 -18.23 22.42 3.15
N LYS A 575 -19.56 22.50 3.07
CA LYS A 575 -20.31 21.75 2.07
C LYS A 575 -19.99 22.32 0.69
N LEU A 576 -19.49 21.46 -0.19
CA LEU A 576 -19.12 21.79 -1.56
C LEU A 576 -20.27 21.47 -2.53
N LEU A 577 -20.95 20.35 -2.29
CA LEU A 577 -22.02 19.85 -3.14
C LEU A 577 -23.07 19.11 -2.30
N GLU A 578 -24.32 19.17 -2.74
CA GLU A 578 -25.45 18.40 -2.22
C GLU A 578 -26.21 17.80 -3.40
N ILE A 579 -26.48 16.50 -3.34
CA ILE A 579 -27.15 15.74 -4.40
C ILE A 579 -28.38 15.06 -3.81
N ASP A 580 -29.54 15.35 -4.38
CA ASP A 580 -30.80 14.65 -4.11
C ASP A 580 -31.00 13.54 -5.16
N MET A 581 -31.07 12.29 -4.71
CA MET A 581 -31.21 11.12 -5.59
C MET A 581 -32.60 11.03 -6.25
N ARG A 582 -33.59 11.78 -5.75
CA ARG A 582 -34.93 11.87 -6.34
C ARG A 582 -35.02 12.91 -7.47
N VAL A 583 -34.12 13.90 -7.49
CA VAL A 583 -34.15 15.03 -8.42
C VAL A 583 -32.82 15.17 -9.17
N LEU A 584 -32.37 14.07 -9.77
CA LEU A 584 -31.11 14.01 -10.51
C LEU A 584 -31.21 14.82 -11.82
N GLN A 585 -30.31 15.79 -11.98
CA GLN A 585 -30.13 16.57 -13.20
C GLN A 585 -29.09 15.92 -14.13
N PRO A 586 -29.17 16.15 -15.45
CA PRO A 586 -28.20 15.61 -16.42
C PRO A 586 -26.74 15.93 -16.07
N THR A 587 -26.47 17.07 -15.43
CA THR A 587 -25.12 17.52 -15.08
C THR A 587 -24.45 16.73 -13.96
N TYR A 588 -25.18 15.98 -13.14
CA TYR A 588 -24.58 15.20 -12.03
C TYR A 588 -24.03 13.84 -12.47
N ALA A 589 -24.17 13.50 -13.75
CA ALA A 589 -24.05 12.14 -14.26
C ALA A 589 -23.56 12.09 -15.72
N THR A 590 -22.60 12.92 -16.11
CA THR A 590 -22.02 12.89 -17.46
C THR A 590 -20.54 12.55 -17.47
N ASN A 591 -20.17 11.78 -18.51
CA ASN A 591 -18.81 11.53 -18.95
C ASN A 591 -18.09 12.87 -19.23
N ASP A 592 -16.76 12.85 -19.30
CA ASP A 592 -15.79 13.98 -19.32
C ASP A 592 -16.01 15.12 -20.35
N ILE A 593 -17.14 15.15 -21.06
CA ILE A 593 -17.55 16.21 -21.98
C ILE A 593 -18.14 17.42 -21.25
N HIS A 594 -18.71 17.23 -20.06
CA HIS A 594 -19.21 18.32 -19.21
C HIS A 594 -18.75 18.09 -17.77
N PRO A 595 -17.64 18.71 -17.33
CA PRO A 595 -17.16 18.54 -15.97
C PRO A 595 -18.22 19.00 -14.97
N ILE A 596 -18.36 18.26 -13.88
CA ILE A 596 -18.91 18.80 -12.64
C ILE A 596 -17.83 19.69 -12.06
N LEU A 597 -17.70 20.92 -12.59
CA LEU A 597 -17.09 22.10 -11.98
C LEU A 597 -17.45 23.34 -12.81
#